data_AF-A0A5N8WC56-F1
#
_entry.id   AF-A0A5N8WC56-F1
#
_cell.length_a   1.000
_cell.length_b   1.000
_cell.length_c   1.000
_cell.angle_alpha   90.00
_cell.angle_beta   90.00
_cell.angle_gamma   90.00
#
_symmetry.space_group_name_H-M   'P 1'
#
loop_
_entity.id
_entity.type
_entity.pdbx_description
1 polymer ?
#
loop_
_entity_poly.entity_id
_entity_poly.type
_entity_poly.pdbx_seq_one_letter_code
_entity_poly.pdbx_strand_id
1 'polypeptide(L)'
;MNGPSRRTVLGTTGVLGLGSSLGRAVPAHAAESPGGGPVFDTAPARSALNRLLPGHAEQFRLSLVQKSGTVDRFRVTGTTGRVLVQATTPATLLTGVHWYLRYVCGAHLAWNGSRPALPRR
;
A
#
# COMPACT_ATOMS: atom_id res chain seq x y z
N MET A 1 -9.76 52.51 -14.62
CA MET A 1 -10.24 51.62 -15.69
C MET A 1 -10.02 50.18 -15.25
N ASN A 2 -11.00 49.58 -14.58
CA ASN A 2 -11.00 48.17 -14.17
C ASN A 2 -12.45 47.69 -14.30
N GLY A 3 -12.73 46.86 -15.30
CA GLY A 3 -14.03 46.23 -15.47
C GLY A 3 -13.95 44.77 -15.07
N PRO A 4 -14.67 44.29 -14.05
CA PRO A 4 -14.82 42.86 -13.83
C PRO A 4 -15.76 42.24 -14.87
N SER A 5 -15.26 41.16 -15.46
CA SER A 5 -15.83 40.38 -16.54
C SER A 5 -17.14 39.70 -16.15
N ARG A 6 -18.15 39.86 -17.01
CA ARG A 6 -19.43 39.17 -16.97
C ARG A 6 -19.20 37.68 -17.23
N ARG A 7 -19.24 36.86 -16.18
CA ARG A 7 -19.36 35.41 -16.34
C ARG A 7 -20.59 34.89 -15.62
N THR A 8 -21.70 35.17 -16.31
CA THR A 8 -22.97 34.47 -16.40
C THR A 8 -23.01 33.10 -15.71
N VAL A 9 -23.89 33.03 -14.71
CA VAL A 9 -24.55 31.82 -14.21
C VAL A 9 -25.63 31.42 -15.22
N LEU A 10 -25.63 30.15 -15.64
CA LEU A 10 -26.76 29.38 -16.18
C LEU A 10 -26.23 27.94 -16.28
N GLY A 11 -26.56 27.03 -15.36
CA GLY A 11 -27.92 26.51 -15.20
C GLY A 11 -28.07 25.31 -16.13
N THR A 12 -27.41 24.19 -15.80
CA THR A 12 -27.51 22.95 -16.57
C THR A 12 -28.29 21.92 -15.76
N THR A 13 -29.58 21.82 -16.08
CA THR A 13 -30.51 20.82 -15.55
C THR A 13 -30.20 19.49 -16.23
N GLY A 14 -29.45 18.61 -15.56
CA GLY A 14 -29.20 17.25 -16.02
C GLY A 14 -30.44 16.39 -15.75
N VAL A 15 -31.16 16.02 -16.82
CA VAL A 15 -32.30 15.11 -16.81
C VAL A 15 -31.91 13.75 -16.22
N LEU A 16 -32.69 13.30 -15.24
CA LEU A 16 -32.69 11.93 -14.72
C LEU A 16 -33.20 10.98 -15.82
N GLY A 17 -32.25 10.37 -16.54
CA GLY A 17 -32.53 9.24 -17.42
C GLY A 17 -32.72 7.97 -16.59
N LEU A 18 -33.97 7.52 -16.47
CA LEU A 18 -34.33 6.18 -16.01
C LEU A 18 -33.93 5.16 -17.08
N GLY A 19 -32.65 4.76 -17.07
CA GLY A 19 -32.11 3.70 -17.92
C GLY A 19 -31.84 2.46 -17.09
N SER A 20 -32.76 1.50 -17.11
CA SER A 20 -32.59 0.15 -16.60
C SER A 20 -31.53 -0.62 -17.41
N SER A 21 -30.26 -0.41 -17.09
CA SER A 21 -29.19 -1.35 -17.45
C SER A 21 -28.76 -2.10 -16.20
N LEU A 22 -29.08 -3.39 -16.18
CA LEU A 22 -28.63 -4.32 -15.17
C LEU A 22 -27.10 -4.29 -15.05
N GLY A 23 -26.64 -3.97 -13.84
CA GLY A 23 -25.48 -4.60 -13.20
C GLY A 23 -24.20 -4.73 -14.01
N ARG A 24 -23.38 -3.68 -14.05
CA ARG A 24 -21.92 -3.88 -13.98
C ARG A 24 -21.52 -3.68 -12.53
N ALA A 25 -21.64 -4.74 -11.73
CA ALA A 25 -20.93 -4.80 -10.46
C ALA A 25 -19.45 -4.58 -10.78
N VAL A 26 -18.91 -3.41 -10.44
CA VAL A 26 -17.47 -3.28 -10.26
C VAL A 26 -17.16 -4.31 -9.19
N PRO A 27 -16.33 -5.33 -9.45
CA PRO A 27 -15.94 -6.22 -8.39
C PRO A 27 -15.24 -5.33 -7.37
N ALA A 28 -15.92 -5.03 -6.27
CA ALA A 28 -15.20 -4.74 -5.04
C ALA A 28 -14.40 -6.01 -4.83
N HIS A 29 -13.10 -5.96 -5.13
CA HIS A 29 -12.15 -6.93 -4.63
C HIS A 29 -12.10 -6.74 -3.10
N ALA A 30 -13.19 -7.10 -2.43
CA ALA A 30 -13.09 -7.74 -1.14
C ALA A 30 -12.30 -9.01 -1.44
N ALA A 31 -10.98 -8.90 -1.33
CA ALA A 31 -10.13 -10.06 -1.27
C ALA A 31 -10.77 -10.94 -0.22
N GLU A 32 -11.33 -12.06 -0.65
CA GLU A 32 -11.78 -13.12 0.25
C GLU A 32 -10.68 -13.27 1.29
N SER A 33 -11.05 -13.07 2.56
CA SER A 33 -10.11 -13.34 3.64
C SER A 33 -9.61 -14.76 3.40
N PRO A 34 -8.30 -14.99 3.19
CA PRO A 34 -7.79 -16.32 2.90
C PRO A 34 -7.90 -17.13 4.20
N GLY A 35 -9.11 -17.59 4.52
CA GLY A 35 -9.47 -18.34 5.71
C GLY A 35 -9.04 -19.79 5.63
N GLY A 36 -7.89 -20.07 5.04
CA GLY A 36 -7.39 -21.44 4.86
C GLY A 36 -5.90 -21.58 4.56
N GLY A 37 -5.18 -20.47 4.35
CA GLY A 37 -3.71 -20.51 4.30
C GLY A 37 -3.12 -20.55 5.71
N PRO A 38 -1.88 -21.02 5.90
CA PRO A 38 -1.21 -20.89 7.19
C PRO A 38 -1.24 -19.42 7.61
N VAL A 39 -1.77 -19.16 8.81
CA VAL A 39 -1.87 -17.81 9.43
C VAL A 39 -0.49 -17.10 9.48
N PHE A 40 0.57 -17.87 9.27
CA PHE A 40 1.97 -17.46 9.19
C PHE A 40 2.55 -17.67 7.78
N ASP A 41 2.08 -16.89 6.80
CA ASP A 41 2.70 -16.78 5.48
C ASP A 41 3.16 -15.34 5.17
N THR A 42 4.27 -15.22 4.45
CA THR A 42 4.80 -13.96 3.93
C THR A 42 4.08 -13.49 2.66
N ALA A 43 3.33 -14.35 1.96
CA ALA A 43 2.62 -14.02 0.73
C ALA A 43 1.77 -12.73 0.77
N PRO A 44 0.93 -12.47 1.80
CA PRO A 44 0.15 -11.23 1.86
C PRO A 44 1.06 -9.98 1.96
N ALA A 45 2.12 -10.05 2.76
CA ALA A 45 3.08 -8.97 2.87
C ALA A 45 3.83 -8.75 1.54
N ARG A 46 4.23 -9.85 0.87
CA ARG A 46 4.87 -9.79 -0.44
C ARG A 46 3.98 -9.14 -1.50
N SER A 47 2.71 -9.53 -1.54
CA SER A 47 1.69 -8.98 -2.43
C SER A 47 1.51 -7.47 -2.21
N ALA A 48 1.48 -7.03 -0.95
CA ALA A 48 1.44 -5.61 -0.62
C ALA A 48 2.68 -4.85 -1.11
N LEU A 49 3.90 -5.40 -0.92
CA LEU A 49 5.12 -4.76 -1.41
C LEU A 49 5.14 -4.61 -2.94
N ASN A 50 4.67 -5.61 -3.68
CA ASN A 50 4.60 -5.53 -5.13
C ASN A 50 3.67 -4.41 -5.61
N ARG A 51 2.57 -4.13 -4.88
CA ARG A 51 1.67 -3.00 -5.18
C ARG A 51 2.25 -1.65 -4.78
N LEU A 52 2.87 -1.58 -3.61
CA LEU A 52 3.31 -0.31 -3.00
C LEU A 52 4.68 0.16 -3.53
N LEU A 53 5.54 -0.77 -3.93
CA LEU A 53 6.92 -0.53 -4.31
C LEU A 53 7.23 -1.20 -5.66
N PRO A 54 6.54 -0.81 -6.75
CA PRO A 54 6.79 -1.39 -8.07
C PRO A 54 8.26 -1.20 -8.45
N GLY A 55 8.91 -2.30 -8.87
CA GLY A 55 10.34 -2.31 -9.22
C GLY A 55 11.33 -2.39 -8.05
N HIS A 56 10.87 -2.22 -6.80
CA HIS A 56 11.73 -2.27 -5.61
C HIS A 56 11.39 -3.39 -4.63
N ALA A 57 10.22 -4.03 -4.77
CA ALA A 57 9.80 -5.11 -3.89
C ALA A 57 10.87 -6.20 -3.74
N GLU A 58 11.56 -6.60 -4.83
CA GLU A 58 12.60 -7.64 -4.80
C GLU A 58 13.83 -7.33 -3.92
N GLN A 59 14.05 -6.06 -3.57
CA GLN A 59 15.11 -5.66 -2.65
C GLN A 59 14.84 -6.16 -1.22
N PHE A 60 13.59 -6.51 -0.90
CA PHE A 60 13.17 -6.98 0.41
C PHE A 60 13.03 -8.50 0.45
N ARG A 61 13.75 -9.13 1.36
CA ARG A 61 13.56 -10.51 1.80
C ARG A 61 12.72 -10.50 3.08
N LEU A 62 11.63 -11.26 3.09
CA LEU A 62 10.71 -11.35 4.21
C LEU A 62 10.82 -12.72 4.87
N SER A 63 10.92 -12.76 6.19
CA SER A 63 10.95 -14.01 6.96
C SER A 63 10.09 -13.88 8.19
N LEU A 64 9.19 -14.82 8.40
CA LEU A 64 8.49 -14.95 9.67
C LEU A 64 9.41 -15.63 10.68
N VAL A 65 9.38 -15.15 11.92
CA VAL A 65 10.08 -15.74 13.06
C VAL A 65 9.07 -16.18 14.11
N GLN A 66 9.42 -17.23 14.85
CA GLN A 66 8.58 -17.71 15.93
C GLN A 66 8.41 -16.61 16.99
N LYS A 67 7.17 -16.45 17.42
CA LYS A 67 6.84 -15.47 18.44
C LYS A 67 7.35 -15.95 19.79
N SER A 68 8.31 -15.24 20.35
CA SER A 68 8.75 -15.43 21.74
C SER A 68 7.91 -14.51 22.64
N GLY A 69 7.00 -15.07 23.43
CA GLY A 69 6.12 -14.31 24.33
C GLY A 69 4.89 -13.68 23.65
N THR A 70 4.30 -12.67 24.29
CA THR A 70 3.03 -12.05 23.86
C THR A 70 3.19 -10.86 22.92
N VAL A 71 4.40 -10.30 22.84
CA VAL A 71 4.69 -9.06 22.10
C VAL A 71 5.14 -9.36 20.68
N ASP A 72 4.60 -8.58 19.74
CA ASP A 72 4.99 -8.59 18.34
C ASP A 72 6.30 -7.81 18.13
N ARG A 73 7.20 -8.35 17.30
CA ARG A 73 8.52 -7.75 17.06
C ARG A 73 8.91 -7.87 15.60
N PHE A 74 9.74 -6.94 15.15
CA PHE A 74 10.41 -7.00 13.87
C PHE A 74 11.90 -6.64 14.01
N ARG A 75 12.70 -7.05 13.03
CA ARG A 75 14.10 -6.71 12.89
C ARG A 75 14.40 -6.44 11.42
N VAL A 76 15.09 -5.34 11.16
CA VAL A 76 15.57 -4.98 9.81
C VAL A 76 17.09 -5.07 9.80
N THR A 77 17.63 -5.75 8.80
CA THR A 77 19.08 -5.91 8.60
C THR A 77 19.41 -5.90 7.10
N GLY A 78 20.69 -5.86 6.77
CA GLY A 78 21.18 -5.89 5.39
C GLY A 78 21.69 -4.54 4.91
N THR A 79 21.84 -4.42 3.60
CA THR A 79 22.38 -3.24 2.93
C THR A 79 21.40 -2.74 1.87
N THR A 80 21.66 -1.55 1.32
CA THR A 80 20.87 -1.00 0.21
C THR A 80 20.70 -2.04 -0.91
N GLY A 81 19.46 -2.24 -1.34
CA GLY A 81 19.13 -3.22 -2.39
C GLY A 81 19.02 -4.69 -1.93
N ARG A 82 19.42 -5.02 -0.68
CA ARG A 82 19.32 -6.37 -0.09
C ARG A 82 18.94 -6.28 1.39
N VAL A 83 17.69 -5.92 1.64
CA VAL A 83 17.15 -5.72 2.99
C VAL A 83 16.44 -6.98 3.44
N LEU A 84 16.83 -7.51 4.60
CA LEU A 84 16.13 -8.60 5.27
C LEU A 84 15.25 -8.04 6.39
N VAL A 85 13.96 -8.36 6.33
CA VAL A 85 12.99 -8.05 7.37
C VAL A 85 12.48 -9.34 7.98
N GLN A 86 12.71 -9.49 9.28
CA GLN A 86 12.25 -10.61 10.09
C GLN A 86 11.17 -10.11 11.04
N ALA A 87 10.02 -10.79 11.15
CA ALA A 87 8.97 -10.37 12.09
C ALA A 87 8.05 -11.51 12.53
N THR A 88 7.23 -11.29 13.56
CA THR A 88 6.35 -12.31 14.14
C THR A 88 5.06 -12.52 13.36
N THR A 89 4.64 -11.52 12.57
CA THR A 89 3.38 -11.54 11.80
C THR A 89 3.55 -10.85 10.45
N PRO A 90 2.67 -11.12 9.46
CA PRO A 90 2.73 -10.43 8.18
C PRO A 90 2.55 -8.92 8.28
N ALA A 91 1.74 -8.46 9.24
CA ALA A 91 1.57 -7.03 9.51
C ALA A 91 2.87 -6.40 10.03
N THR A 92 3.56 -7.06 10.95
CA THR A 92 4.81 -6.56 11.53
C THR A 92 5.97 -6.60 10.53
N LEU A 93 5.93 -7.49 9.53
CA LEU A 93 6.83 -7.41 8.36
C LEU A 93 6.65 -6.08 7.62
N LEU A 94 5.40 -5.70 7.32
CA LEU A 94 5.12 -4.43 6.64
C LEU A 94 5.50 -3.22 7.50
N THR A 95 5.30 -3.29 8.82
CA THR A 95 5.80 -2.28 9.75
C THR A 95 7.32 -2.14 9.68
N GLY A 96 8.07 -3.24 9.64
CA GLY A 96 9.52 -3.22 9.49
C GLY A 96 9.97 -2.60 8.16
N VAL A 97 9.27 -2.91 7.06
CA VAL A 97 9.54 -2.27 5.76
C VAL A 97 9.26 -0.78 5.82
N HIS A 98 8.10 -0.35 6.35
CA HIS A 98 7.77 1.06 6.51
C HIS A 98 8.83 1.80 7.34
N TRP A 99 9.28 1.19 8.45
CA TRP A 99 10.34 1.75 9.28
C TRP A 99 11.63 1.96 8.46
N TYR A 100 12.06 0.96 7.70
CA TYR A 100 13.25 1.09 6.86
C TYR A 100 13.12 2.22 5.83
N LEU A 101 11.98 2.28 5.13
CA LEU A 101 11.72 3.33 4.14
C LEU A 101 11.79 4.71 4.78
N ARG A 102 11.14 4.89 5.94
CA ARG A 102 11.07 6.18 6.63
C ARG A 102 12.42 6.62 7.18
N TYR A 103 13.08 5.75 7.92
CA TYR A 103 14.23 6.15 8.74
C TYR A 103 15.58 5.93 8.05
N VAL A 104 15.67 5.00 7.09
CA VAL A 104 16.93 4.73 6.38
C VAL A 104 16.91 5.36 4.99
N CYS A 105 15.81 5.26 4.25
CA CYS A 105 15.73 5.81 2.89
C CYS A 105 15.18 7.24 2.82
N GLY A 106 14.58 7.77 3.90
CA GLY A 106 13.87 9.05 3.87
C GLY A 106 12.63 9.04 2.96
N ALA A 107 12.14 7.85 2.59
CA ALA A 107 10.99 7.66 1.73
C ALA A 107 9.68 7.59 2.54
N HIS A 108 8.62 8.18 2.01
CA HIS A 108 7.32 8.26 2.67
C HIS A 108 6.23 7.55 1.86
N LEU A 109 5.46 6.70 2.54
CA LEU A 109 4.21 6.11 2.07
C LEU A 109 3.08 6.65 2.94
N ALA A 110 2.21 7.50 2.38
CA ALA A 110 1.07 8.10 3.08
C ALA A 110 -0.20 8.05 2.21
N TRP A 111 -1.36 8.25 2.84
CA TRP A 111 -2.65 8.21 2.16
C TRP A 111 -2.81 9.34 1.13
N ASN A 112 -2.25 10.52 1.41
CA ASN A 112 -2.29 11.69 0.54
C ASN A 112 -1.21 11.68 -0.56
N GLY A 113 -0.44 10.59 -0.68
CA GLY A 113 0.60 10.45 -1.68
C GLY A 113 1.76 9.59 -1.20
N SER A 114 2.48 9.00 -2.14
CA SER A 114 3.71 8.25 -1.88
C SER A 114 4.87 8.87 -2.65
N ARG A 115 6.04 8.99 -2.00
CA ARG A 115 7.30 9.37 -2.65
C ARG A 115 8.38 8.34 -2.33
N PRO A 116 8.33 7.15 -2.94
CA PRO A 116 9.39 6.16 -2.81
C PRO A 116 10.60 6.59 -3.65
N ALA A 117 11.43 7.49 -3.14
CA ALA A 117 12.71 7.87 -3.76
C ALA A 117 13.80 6.87 -3.38
N LEU A 118 13.63 5.61 -3.77
CA LEU A 118 14.56 4.54 -3.42
C LEU A 118 15.75 4.51 -4.38
N PRO A 119 16.99 4.33 -3.86
CA PRO A 119 18.14 4.11 -4.72
C PRO A 119 17.93 2.92 -5.66
N ARG A 120 18.35 3.09 -6.91
CA ARG A 120 18.59 1.95 -7.79
C ARG A 120 19.80 1.18 -7.23
N ARG A 121 19.73 -0.15 -7.40
CA ARG A 121 20.62 -1.19 -6.85
C ARG A 121 22.02 -0.72 -6.48
#